data_AF-H3RE96-F1
#
_entry.id   AF-H3RE96-F1
#
_cell.length_a   1.000
_cell.length_b   1.000
_cell.length_c   1.000
_cell.angle_alpha   90.00
_cell.angle_beta   90.00
_cell.angle_gamma   90.00
#
_symmetry.space_group_name_H-M   'P 1'
#
loop_
_entity.id
_entity.type
_entity.pdbx_description
1 polymer ?
#
loop_
_entity_poly.entity_id
_entity_poly.type
_entity_poly.pdbx_seq_one_letter_code
_entity_poly.pdbx_strand_id
1 'polypeptide(L)'
;MNPNYPIYIVSKGRADTRMTAKALEHIGVPYHIVIEETEYDQYAAVIDAKNILVLDKQYQRDYDTFDDLGLTKSVGPGAARNFAWDHSIANGYAWHWVMDDNIRHFFRLHKNKRIRVGDGTIFRCMEDFVQRYENVGMAGPNYAMFAPERDKQPPFVTNTRIYSCNLIRNDLPFRWRGRYNEDTDLSLRMLKAGWCTIQFNAFLQQKIQTQKTKGGNTAEFYAKEGTYNKSKMQVEMHPDISRMTYRFGRVHHYVDYRGFKKLRLRLKEDIELPAGTNDYGMVLHIKS
;
A
#
# COMPACT_ATOMS: atom_id res chain seq x y z
N MET A 1 19.66 4.28 -5.10
CA MET A 1 19.09 5.65 -4.95
C MET A 1 17.83 5.64 -4.10
N ASN A 2 17.34 6.79 -3.63
CA ASN A 2 16.11 6.89 -2.84
C ASN A 2 14.91 7.45 -3.64
N PRO A 3 13.67 7.15 -3.22
CA PRO A 3 12.46 7.78 -3.78
C PRO A 3 12.45 9.30 -3.57
N ASN A 4 11.72 10.01 -4.44
CA ASN A 4 11.48 11.44 -4.29
C ASN A 4 10.37 11.75 -3.27
N TYR A 5 9.43 10.82 -3.08
CA TYR A 5 8.25 11.04 -2.26
C TYR A 5 8.38 10.37 -0.89
N PRO A 6 7.79 10.96 0.17
CA PRO A 6 7.89 10.45 1.53
C PRO A 6 7.21 9.08 1.65
N ILE A 7 7.80 8.23 2.49
CA ILE A 7 7.23 6.93 2.86
C ILE A 7 6.68 6.99 4.27
N TYR A 8 5.42 6.58 4.41
CA TYR A 8 4.74 6.45 5.69
C TYR A 8 4.44 4.97 5.97
N ILE A 9 4.74 4.53 7.19
CA ILE A 9 4.32 3.25 7.73
C ILE A 9 3.23 3.52 8.75
N VAL A 10 2.05 2.93 8.60
CA VAL A 10 1.04 2.96 9.66
C VAL A 10 1.23 1.75 10.55
N SER A 11 1.43 1.97 11.85
CA SER A 11 1.75 0.90 12.79
C SER A 11 0.99 1.02 14.10
N LYS A 12 0.60 -0.13 14.66
CA LYS A 12 -0.05 -0.25 15.97
C LYS A 12 0.35 -1.54 16.65
N GLY A 13 0.84 -1.48 17.88
CA GLY A 13 1.19 -2.63 18.71
C GLY A 13 2.29 -3.53 18.14
N ARG A 14 3.24 -2.95 17.38
CA ARG A 14 4.30 -3.71 16.66
C ARG A 14 5.69 -3.07 16.77
N ALA A 15 5.95 -2.30 17.82
CA ALA A 15 7.27 -1.71 18.08
C ALA A 15 8.40 -2.75 18.08
N ASP A 16 8.16 -3.93 18.64
CA ASP A 16 9.11 -5.03 18.75
C ASP A 16 9.54 -5.61 17.38
N THR A 17 8.55 -5.90 16.53
CA THR A 17 8.73 -6.58 15.24
C THR A 17 9.16 -5.61 14.17
N ARG A 18 8.43 -4.49 14.00
CA ARG A 18 8.74 -3.34 13.13
C ARG A 18 9.29 -3.74 11.76
N MET A 19 8.63 -4.71 11.13
CA MET A 19 9.20 -5.44 9.98
C MET A 19 9.43 -4.50 8.80
N THR A 20 8.45 -3.66 8.46
CA THR A 20 8.58 -2.71 7.36
C THR A 20 9.67 -1.67 7.64
N ALA A 21 9.74 -1.14 8.88
CA ALA A 21 10.77 -0.19 9.27
C ALA A 21 12.18 -0.80 9.10
N LYS A 22 12.41 -2.00 9.65
CA LYS A 22 13.66 -2.76 9.46
C LYS A 22 13.96 -3.05 7.98
N ALA A 23 12.93 -3.32 7.18
CA ALA A 23 13.10 -3.56 5.75
C ALA A 23 13.57 -2.30 5.01
N LEU A 24 13.03 -1.12 5.35
CA LEU A 24 13.44 0.17 4.78
C LEU A 24 14.82 0.61 5.27
N GLU A 25 15.11 0.43 6.57
CA GLU A 25 16.45 0.68 7.15
C GLU A 25 17.53 -0.15 6.48
N HIS A 26 17.25 -1.44 6.24
CA HIS A 26 18.18 -2.35 5.56
C HIS A 26 18.56 -1.89 4.15
N ILE A 27 17.64 -1.22 3.45
CA ILE A 27 17.85 -0.71 2.09
C ILE A 27 18.11 0.81 2.07
N GLY A 28 18.37 1.42 3.23
CA GLY A 28 18.73 2.84 3.35
C GLY A 28 17.65 3.83 2.92
N VAL A 29 16.37 3.44 2.98
CA VAL A 29 15.24 4.27 2.54
C VAL A 29 14.66 5.04 3.74
N PRO A 30 14.55 6.39 3.65
CA PRO A 30 13.94 7.20 4.70
C PRO A 30 12.44 6.90 4.83
N TYR A 31 11.91 7.02 6.04
CA TYR A 31 10.49 6.80 6.32
C TYR A 31 10.02 7.60 7.53
N HIS A 32 8.71 7.78 7.60
CA HIS A 32 7.98 8.15 8.80
C HIS A 32 7.13 6.96 9.25
N ILE A 33 7.01 6.73 10.55
CA ILE A 33 6.10 5.76 11.13
C ILE A 33 5.03 6.49 11.94
N VAL A 34 3.78 6.32 11.54
CA VAL A 34 2.60 6.90 12.17
C VAL A 34 2.09 5.93 13.24
N ILE A 35 2.04 6.39 14.49
CA ILE A 35 1.64 5.60 15.66
C ILE A 35 0.64 6.36 16.53
N GLU A 36 -0.04 5.66 17.43
CA GLU A 36 -0.86 6.31 18.46
C GLU A 36 0.03 6.89 19.57
N GLU A 37 -0.37 8.03 20.15
CA GLU A 37 0.35 8.72 21.23
C GLU A 37 0.71 7.79 22.40
N THR A 38 -0.20 6.90 22.78
CA THR A 38 -0.02 5.94 23.88
C THR A 38 1.08 4.92 23.62
N GLU A 39 1.55 4.77 22.37
CA GLU A 39 2.60 3.84 21.99
C GLU A 39 3.96 4.55 21.79
N TYR A 40 4.02 5.86 22.00
CA TYR A 40 5.21 6.66 21.71
C TYR A 40 6.49 6.09 22.35
N ASP A 41 6.47 5.88 23.68
CA ASP A 41 7.66 5.39 24.40
C ASP A 41 8.15 4.04 23.88
N GLN A 42 7.23 3.13 23.53
CA GLN A 42 7.57 1.81 23.02
C GLN A 42 8.26 1.88 21.66
N TYR A 43 7.78 2.75 20.77
CA TYR A 43 8.38 2.96 19.46
C TYR A 43 9.67 3.79 19.52
N ALA A 44 9.72 4.83 20.35
CA ALA A 44 10.90 5.69 20.54
C ALA A 44 12.09 4.93 21.16
N ALA A 45 11.83 3.86 21.93
CA ALA A 45 12.88 2.99 22.45
C ALA A 45 13.61 2.19 21.36
N VAL A 46 13.06 2.10 20.15
CA VAL A 46 13.56 1.22 19.08
C VAL A 46 13.72 1.92 17.73
N ILE A 47 13.04 3.03 17.49
CA ILE A 47 13.09 3.83 16.27
C ILE A 47 13.51 5.24 16.65
N ASP A 48 14.40 5.84 15.86
CA ASP A 48 14.80 7.24 16.02
C ASP A 48 13.57 8.15 16.02
N ALA A 49 13.42 8.97 17.06
CA ALA A 49 12.27 9.83 17.26
C ALA A 49 11.96 10.74 16.05
N LYS A 50 12.96 11.12 15.25
CA LYS A 50 12.74 11.93 14.04
C LYS A 50 11.92 11.22 12.96
N ASN A 51 11.89 9.88 13.00
CA ASN A 51 11.09 9.07 12.08
C ASN A 51 9.68 8.83 12.61
N ILE A 52 9.35 9.24 13.84
CA ILE A 52 8.05 8.96 14.46
C ILE A 52 7.11 10.15 14.26
N LEU A 53 5.90 9.87 13.77
CA LEU A 53 4.80 10.82 13.73
C LEU A 53 3.68 10.32 14.64
N VAL A 54 3.27 11.17 15.59
CA VAL A 54 2.14 10.86 16.47
C VAL A 54 0.84 11.21 15.73
N LEU A 55 -0.05 10.23 15.62
CA LEU A 55 -1.35 10.37 15.01
C LEU A 55 -2.21 11.33 15.82
N ASP A 56 -2.71 12.38 15.17
CA ASP A 56 -3.78 13.20 15.73
C ASP A 56 -5.07 12.37 15.86
N LYS A 57 -5.54 12.22 17.10
CA LYS A 57 -6.75 11.45 17.44
C LYS A 57 -8.00 11.95 16.73
N GLN A 58 -8.03 13.21 16.28
CA GLN A 58 -9.16 13.73 15.50
C GLN A 58 -9.39 12.93 14.22
N TYR A 59 -8.32 12.45 13.57
CA TYR A 59 -8.43 11.58 12.40
C TYR A 59 -9.14 10.26 12.68
N GLN A 60 -9.07 9.74 13.91
CA GLN A 60 -9.81 8.53 14.30
C GLN A 60 -11.28 8.83 14.63
N ARG A 61 -11.56 10.00 15.19
CA ARG A 61 -12.91 10.45 15.55
C ARG A 61 -13.76 10.75 14.32
N ASP A 62 -13.15 11.37 13.32
CA ASP A 62 -13.84 11.82 12.09
C ASP A 62 -13.78 10.78 10.96
N TYR A 63 -13.16 9.63 11.21
CA TYR A 63 -12.99 8.60 10.20
C TYR A 63 -14.32 7.97 9.82
N ASP A 64 -14.67 8.01 8.54
CA ASP A 64 -15.78 7.23 7.98
C ASP A 64 -15.44 5.73 8.04
N THR A 65 -15.93 5.03 9.06
CA THR A 65 -15.75 3.59 9.23
C THR A 65 -16.66 2.76 8.34
N PHE A 66 -17.66 3.39 7.70
CA PHE A 66 -18.71 2.72 6.92
C PHE A 66 -19.47 1.64 7.72
N ASP A 67 -19.64 1.86 9.02
CA ASP A 67 -20.43 1.05 9.94
C ASP A 67 -20.88 1.88 11.15
N ASP A 68 -21.83 1.34 11.93
CA ASP A 68 -22.39 2.00 13.11
C ASP A 68 -21.71 1.56 14.43
N LEU A 69 -20.50 0.99 14.36
CA LEU A 69 -19.80 0.46 15.55
C LEU A 69 -19.05 1.54 16.33
N GLY A 70 -18.87 2.73 15.74
CA GLY A 70 -18.11 3.83 16.34
C GLY A 70 -16.73 3.40 16.83
N LEU A 71 -16.36 3.83 18.05
CA LEU A 71 -15.08 3.52 18.69
C LEU A 71 -15.12 2.29 19.60
N THR A 72 -16.18 1.47 19.54
CA THR A 72 -16.25 0.20 20.30
C THR A 72 -15.23 -0.84 19.81
N LYS A 73 -14.66 -0.62 18.62
CA LYS A 73 -13.57 -1.38 18.01
C LYS A 73 -12.56 -0.41 17.38
N SER A 74 -11.33 -0.86 17.12
CA SER A 74 -10.38 -0.10 16.29
C SER A 74 -11.01 0.32 14.97
N VAL A 75 -10.82 1.58 14.57
CA VAL A 75 -11.31 2.16 13.30
C VAL A 75 -10.54 1.66 12.08
N GLY A 76 -9.58 0.74 12.26
CA GLY A 76 -8.70 0.28 11.19
C GLY A 76 -7.55 1.26 10.93
N PRO A 77 -6.73 1.02 9.88
CA PRO A 77 -5.56 1.85 9.61
C PRO A 77 -5.89 3.13 8.85
N GLY A 78 -7.09 3.26 8.25
CA GLY A 78 -7.36 4.33 7.29
C GLY A 78 -7.30 5.75 7.88
N ALA A 79 -7.67 5.93 9.15
CA ALA A 79 -7.50 7.19 9.87
C ALA A 79 -6.02 7.66 9.85
N ALA A 80 -5.10 6.77 10.23
CA ALA A 80 -3.67 7.06 10.21
C ALA A 80 -3.11 7.26 8.80
N ARG A 81 -3.70 6.60 7.79
CA ARG A 81 -3.33 6.80 6.38
C ARG A 81 -3.82 8.15 5.86
N ASN A 82 -4.98 8.65 6.30
CA ASN A 82 -5.44 10.01 6.00
C ASN A 82 -4.52 11.05 6.66
N PHE A 83 -4.10 10.83 7.90
CA PHE A 83 -3.11 11.69 8.55
C PHE A 83 -1.79 11.74 7.78
N ALA A 84 -1.27 10.58 7.35
CA ALA A 84 -0.08 10.51 6.50
C ALA A 84 -0.26 11.26 5.16
N TRP A 85 -1.44 11.16 4.56
CA TRP A 85 -1.78 11.86 3.31
C TRP A 85 -1.74 13.38 3.51
N ASP A 86 -2.42 13.90 4.53
CA ASP A 86 -2.46 15.34 4.79
C ASP A 86 -1.09 15.87 5.25
N HIS A 87 -0.34 15.10 6.04
CA HIS A 87 1.05 15.43 6.37
C HIS A 87 1.90 15.55 5.10
N SER A 88 1.73 14.64 4.14
CA SER A 88 2.43 14.72 2.85
C SER A 88 2.06 15.95 2.04
N ILE A 89 0.78 16.33 2.02
CA ILE A 89 0.30 17.53 1.34
C ILE A 89 0.86 18.78 2.00
N ALA A 90 0.82 18.86 3.33
CA ALA A 90 1.33 19.98 4.11
C ALA A 90 2.83 20.22 3.89
N ASN A 91 3.58 19.16 3.58
CA ASN A 91 5.00 19.24 3.25
C ASN A 91 5.29 19.45 1.74
N GLY A 92 4.27 19.78 0.94
CA GLY A 92 4.44 20.18 -0.46
C GLY A 92 4.71 19.05 -1.45
N TYR A 93 4.49 17.79 -1.07
CA TYR A 93 4.70 16.66 -1.97
C TYR A 93 3.49 16.42 -2.88
N ALA A 94 3.74 16.11 -4.15
CA ALA A 94 2.70 15.77 -5.13
C ALA A 94 2.18 14.33 -4.99
N TRP A 95 2.95 13.46 -4.35
CA TRP A 95 2.61 12.06 -4.10
C TRP A 95 3.14 11.63 -2.74
N HIS A 96 2.63 10.52 -2.22
CA HIS A 96 3.20 9.85 -1.06
C HIS A 96 3.12 8.33 -1.18
N TRP A 97 4.01 7.66 -0.47
CA TRP A 97 3.92 6.23 -0.22
C TRP A 97 3.30 5.98 1.15
N VAL A 98 2.34 5.06 1.25
CA VAL A 98 1.83 4.57 2.53
C VAL A 98 1.82 3.05 2.56
N MET A 99 2.34 2.49 3.65
CA MET A 99 2.62 1.07 3.79
C MET A 99 2.07 0.48 5.09
N ASP A 100 1.74 -0.81 5.06
CA ASP A 100 1.55 -1.61 6.27
C ASP A 100 2.89 -1.86 6.96
N ASP A 101 2.87 -2.11 8.26
CA ASP A 101 4.07 -2.33 9.11
C ASP A 101 4.64 -3.76 9.11
N ASN A 102 4.07 -4.67 8.30
CA ASN A 102 4.42 -6.09 8.28
C ASN A 102 4.98 -6.61 6.94
N ILE A 103 5.67 -5.74 6.20
CA ILE A 103 6.43 -6.09 4.98
C ILE A 103 7.84 -6.49 5.39
N ARG A 104 8.26 -7.71 5.04
CA ARG A 104 9.56 -8.25 5.44
C ARG A 104 10.70 -7.84 4.51
N HIS A 105 10.44 -7.90 3.20
CA HIS A 105 11.46 -7.71 2.17
C HIS A 105 10.82 -7.15 0.89
N PHE A 106 11.62 -6.44 0.11
CA PHE A 106 11.28 -5.98 -1.24
C PHE A 106 12.14 -6.69 -2.29
N PHE A 107 11.59 -6.91 -3.48
CA PHE A 107 12.26 -7.66 -4.55
C PHE A 107 12.10 -6.99 -5.90
N ARG A 108 13.12 -7.17 -6.76
CA ARG A 108 13.04 -7.01 -8.20
C ARG A 108 12.77 -8.38 -8.81
N LEU A 109 11.67 -8.52 -9.55
CA LEU A 109 11.46 -9.66 -10.44
C LEU A 109 12.18 -9.38 -11.77
N HIS A 110 13.22 -10.14 -12.05
CA HIS A 110 13.98 -10.02 -13.29
C HIS A 110 14.31 -11.41 -13.84
N LYS A 111 14.06 -11.63 -15.13
CA LYS A 111 14.24 -12.93 -15.80
C LYS A 111 13.66 -14.08 -14.98
N ASN A 112 12.48 -13.83 -14.42
CA ASN A 112 11.70 -14.78 -13.63
C ASN A 112 12.37 -15.29 -12.33
N LYS A 113 13.28 -14.49 -11.76
CA LYS A 113 13.88 -14.69 -10.43
C LYS A 113 13.54 -13.51 -9.54
N ARG A 114 13.22 -13.76 -8.27
CA ARG A 114 12.99 -12.71 -7.27
C ARG A 114 14.30 -12.39 -6.57
N ILE A 115 14.86 -11.24 -6.87
CA ILE A 115 16.12 -10.77 -6.30
C ILE A 115 15.78 -9.75 -5.23
N ARG A 116 16.28 -9.95 -3.99
CA ARG A 116 16.13 -8.96 -2.92
C ARG A 116 16.85 -7.68 -3.33
N VAL A 117 16.21 -6.54 -3.12
CA VAL A 117 16.80 -5.24 -3.45
C VAL A 117 17.74 -4.80 -2.35
N GLY A 118 18.81 -4.09 -2.74
CA GLY A 118 19.79 -3.53 -1.80
C GLY A 118 19.56 -2.06 -1.44
N ASP A 119 18.71 -1.35 -2.20
CA ASP A 119 18.42 0.06 -1.98
C ASP A 119 17.00 0.46 -2.43
N GLY A 120 16.65 1.74 -2.28
CA GLY A 120 15.36 2.32 -2.63
C GLY A 120 15.04 2.47 -4.12
N THR A 121 15.90 1.98 -5.03
CA THR A 121 15.80 2.26 -6.46
C THR A 121 14.46 1.80 -7.06
N ILE A 122 13.88 0.72 -6.54
CA ILE A 122 12.57 0.24 -7.04
C ILE A 122 11.44 1.23 -6.81
N PHE A 123 11.47 2.00 -5.72
CA PHE A 123 10.46 3.01 -5.44
C PHE A 123 10.60 4.15 -6.43
N ARG A 124 11.83 4.62 -6.65
CA ARG A 124 12.13 5.63 -7.65
C ARG A 124 11.68 5.21 -9.06
N CYS A 125 11.94 3.96 -9.46
CA CYS A 125 11.48 3.44 -10.74
C CYS A 125 9.95 3.46 -10.87
N MET A 126 9.21 3.12 -9.80
CA MET A 126 7.75 3.17 -9.81
C MET A 126 7.25 4.61 -9.90
N GLU A 127 7.85 5.55 -9.16
CA GLU A 127 7.55 6.98 -9.22
C GLU A 127 7.75 7.54 -10.62
N ASP A 128 8.93 7.32 -11.21
CA ASP A 128 9.28 7.83 -12.54
C ASP A 128 8.42 7.18 -13.64
N PHE A 129 7.93 5.95 -13.42
CA PHE A 129 6.99 5.31 -14.34
C PHE A 129 5.61 5.95 -14.29
N VAL A 130 5.03 6.12 -13.09
CA VAL A 130 3.66 6.65 -12.96
C VAL A 130 3.57 8.13 -13.34
N GLN A 131 4.63 8.90 -13.10
CA GLN A 131 4.68 10.33 -13.40
C GLN A 131 4.67 10.66 -14.90
N ARG A 132 4.86 9.66 -15.78
CA ARG A 132 4.70 9.82 -17.23
C ARG A 132 3.25 9.99 -17.65
N TYR A 133 2.32 9.61 -16.80
CA TYR A 133 0.91 9.57 -17.11
C TYR A 133 0.15 10.64 -16.33
N GLU A 134 -0.80 11.29 -16.99
CA GLU A 134 -1.65 12.30 -16.36
C GLU A 134 -2.80 11.70 -15.55
N ASN A 135 -3.18 10.46 -15.83
CA ASN A 135 -4.40 9.83 -15.30
C ASN A 135 -4.14 8.62 -14.39
N VAL A 136 -2.98 8.56 -13.73
CA VAL A 136 -2.70 7.56 -12.69
C VAL A 136 -2.97 8.19 -11.33
N GLY A 137 -3.82 7.55 -10.53
CA GLY A 137 -4.11 8.00 -9.17
C GLY A 137 -3.40 7.21 -8.08
N MET A 138 -3.12 5.93 -8.34
CA MET A 138 -2.57 5.01 -7.35
C MET A 138 -1.75 3.89 -8.00
N ALA A 139 -0.63 3.53 -7.38
CA ALA A 139 0.21 2.44 -7.86
C ALA A 139 0.93 1.72 -6.72
N GLY A 140 1.53 0.56 -6.99
CA GLY A 140 2.36 -0.12 -6.01
C GLY A 140 2.86 -1.50 -6.42
N PRO A 141 3.79 -2.08 -5.66
CA PRO A 141 4.32 -3.41 -5.91
C PRO A 141 3.28 -4.50 -5.62
N ASN A 142 3.28 -5.56 -6.43
CA ASN A 142 2.47 -6.74 -6.17
C ASN A 142 3.05 -7.56 -4.99
N TYR A 143 2.25 -8.44 -4.41
CA TYR A 143 2.75 -9.40 -3.44
C TYR A 143 3.63 -10.46 -4.09
N ALA A 144 4.76 -10.77 -3.46
CA ALA A 144 5.69 -11.78 -3.95
C ALA A 144 5.04 -13.16 -4.14
N MET A 145 4.02 -13.50 -3.36
CA MET A 145 3.26 -14.76 -3.49
C MET A 145 2.38 -14.83 -4.74
N PHE A 146 2.04 -13.70 -5.36
CA PHE A 146 1.24 -13.63 -6.59
C PHE A 146 2.08 -13.45 -7.85
N ALA A 147 3.40 -13.29 -7.69
CA ALA A 147 4.39 -13.33 -8.75
C ALA A 147 5.41 -14.46 -8.46
N PRO A 148 4.97 -15.73 -8.57
CA PRO A 148 5.88 -16.86 -8.40
C PRO A 148 6.98 -16.84 -9.48
N GLU A 149 8.15 -17.34 -9.11
CA GLU A 149 9.20 -17.60 -10.08
C GLU A 149 8.74 -18.68 -11.05
N ARG A 150 9.24 -18.62 -12.27
CA ARG A 150 8.96 -19.54 -13.39
C ARG A 150 7.61 -19.36 -14.08
N ASP A 151 6.78 -18.41 -13.65
CA ASP A 151 5.56 -18.01 -14.36
C ASP A 151 5.77 -16.73 -15.16
N LYS A 152 5.33 -16.73 -16.42
CA LYS A 152 5.41 -15.53 -17.28
C LYS A 152 4.35 -14.52 -16.85
N GLN A 153 4.77 -13.33 -16.45
CA GLN A 153 3.88 -12.22 -16.09
C GLN A 153 4.29 -10.92 -16.80
N PRO A 154 3.34 -10.04 -17.15
CA PRO A 154 3.68 -8.71 -17.63
C PRO A 154 4.35 -7.91 -16.50
N PRO A 155 5.23 -6.93 -16.81
CA PRO A 155 5.95 -6.15 -15.80
C PRO A 155 5.04 -5.36 -14.86
N PHE A 156 3.82 -5.05 -15.31
CA PHE A 156 2.76 -4.47 -14.50
C PHE A 156 1.40 -4.87 -15.09
N VAL A 157 0.35 -4.69 -14.30
CA VAL A 157 -1.05 -4.74 -14.73
C VAL A 157 -1.74 -3.44 -14.34
N THR A 158 -2.72 -3.02 -15.12
CA THR A 158 -3.49 -1.80 -14.83
C THR A 158 -4.87 -2.12 -14.26
N ASN A 159 -5.45 -1.11 -13.63
CA ASN A 159 -6.88 -1.02 -13.32
C ASN A 159 -7.37 -2.13 -12.40
N THR A 160 -6.59 -2.36 -11.35
CA THR A 160 -6.84 -3.29 -10.26
C THR A 160 -6.57 -2.61 -8.92
N ARG A 161 -6.93 -3.27 -7.82
CA ARG A 161 -6.56 -2.82 -6.47
C ARG A 161 -5.08 -2.89 -6.17
N ILE A 162 -4.58 -1.88 -5.46
CA ILE A 162 -3.25 -1.86 -4.87
C ILE A 162 -3.40 -2.13 -3.36
N TYR A 163 -2.49 -2.91 -2.79
CA TYR A 163 -2.58 -3.31 -1.39
C TYR A 163 -1.27 -3.03 -0.65
N SER A 164 -1.38 -2.56 0.59
CA SER A 164 -0.31 -2.54 1.61
C SER A 164 0.96 -1.75 1.34
N CYS A 165 1.23 -1.34 0.11
CA CYS A 165 2.33 -0.49 -0.27
C CYS A 165 1.84 0.34 -1.46
N ASN A 166 1.38 1.54 -1.15
CA ASN A 166 0.58 2.35 -2.07
C ASN A 166 1.29 3.68 -2.32
N LEU A 167 1.65 3.94 -3.57
CA LEU A 167 2.00 5.26 -4.08
C LEU A 167 0.73 5.96 -4.52
N ILE A 168 0.40 7.11 -3.92
CA ILE A 168 -0.86 7.81 -4.11
C ILE A 168 -0.60 9.26 -4.50
N ARG A 169 -1.38 9.74 -5.47
CA ARG A 169 -1.33 11.12 -5.94
C ARG A 169 -2.10 12.04 -4.98
N ASN A 170 -1.48 13.14 -4.56
CA ASN A 170 -1.96 13.94 -3.44
C ASN A 170 -3.10 14.91 -3.79
N ASP A 171 -3.17 15.37 -5.04
CA ASP A 171 -4.15 16.34 -5.53
C ASP A 171 -5.55 15.74 -5.78
N LEU A 172 -5.74 14.44 -5.51
CA LEU A 172 -7.01 13.77 -5.73
C LEU A 172 -7.98 14.00 -4.56
N PRO A 173 -9.30 14.15 -4.84
CA PRO A 173 -10.31 14.45 -3.83
C PRO A 173 -10.72 13.22 -2.98
N PHE A 174 -9.98 12.13 -3.05
CA PHE A 174 -10.28 10.90 -2.31
C PHE A 174 -9.57 10.89 -0.97
N ARG A 175 -10.17 10.20 0.00
CA ARG A 175 -9.58 9.86 1.30
C ARG A 175 -9.91 8.43 1.66
N TRP A 176 -9.08 7.80 2.49
CA TRP A 176 -9.33 6.48 3.03
C TRP A 176 -10.64 6.47 3.82
N ARG A 177 -11.43 5.42 3.66
CA ARG A 177 -12.65 5.14 4.43
C ARG A 177 -12.87 3.64 4.58
N GLY A 178 -13.75 3.25 5.48
CA GLY A 178 -14.05 1.86 5.80
C GLY A 178 -13.14 1.31 6.88
N ARG A 179 -13.71 0.57 7.83
CA ARG A 179 -12.94 -0.15 8.84
C ARG A 179 -12.11 -1.29 8.24
N TYR A 180 -12.58 -1.85 7.12
CA TYR A 180 -11.96 -2.94 6.40
C TYR A 180 -11.88 -2.66 4.89
N ASN A 181 -10.86 -3.20 4.22
CA ASN A 181 -10.72 -3.12 2.75
C ASN A 181 -10.67 -1.70 2.19
N GLU A 182 -10.24 -0.75 3.01
CA GLU A 182 -9.92 0.63 2.70
C GLU A 182 -9.02 0.78 1.46
N ASP A 183 -8.06 -0.13 1.26
CA ASP A 183 -7.23 -0.24 0.03
C ASP A 183 -8.07 -0.53 -1.22
N THR A 184 -9.02 -1.47 -1.10
CA THR A 184 -9.89 -1.86 -2.20
C THR A 184 -10.88 -0.74 -2.52
N ASP A 185 -11.52 -0.14 -1.51
CA ASP A 185 -12.47 0.96 -1.71
C ASP A 185 -11.79 2.15 -2.39
N LEU A 186 -10.61 2.56 -1.91
CA LEU A 186 -9.89 3.69 -2.49
C LEU A 186 -9.54 3.42 -3.96
N SER A 187 -8.99 2.24 -4.25
CA SER A 187 -8.68 1.82 -5.62
C SER A 187 -9.93 1.85 -6.51
N LEU A 188 -11.05 1.32 -6.04
CA LEU A 188 -12.30 1.24 -6.80
C LEU A 188 -12.93 2.60 -7.03
N ARG A 189 -12.91 3.52 -6.06
CA ARG A 189 -13.42 4.89 -6.25
C ARG A 189 -12.60 5.66 -7.27
N MET A 190 -11.27 5.53 -7.23
CA MET A 190 -10.41 6.11 -8.25
C MET A 190 -10.74 5.55 -9.65
N LEU A 191 -10.89 4.23 -9.77
CA LEU A 191 -11.24 3.56 -11.04
C LEU A 191 -12.62 3.99 -11.56
N LYS A 192 -13.62 4.09 -10.68
CA LYS A 192 -14.97 4.57 -11.05
C LYS A 192 -14.97 6.03 -11.50
N ALA A 193 -14.07 6.85 -10.96
CA ALA A 193 -13.87 8.24 -11.37
C ALA A 193 -12.97 8.40 -12.61
N GLY A 194 -12.56 7.31 -13.26
CA GLY A 194 -11.80 7.35 -14.50
C GLY A 194 -10.28 7.45 -14.34
N TRP A 195 -9.76 7.34 -13.11
CA TRP A 195 -8.33 7.24 -12.84
C TRP A 195 -7.85 5.80 -13.02
N CYS A 196 -6.65 5.64 -13.56
CA CYS A 196 -5.98 4.35 -13.66
C CYS A 196 -5.22 4.02 -12.36
N THR A 197 -5.09 2.72 -12.12
CA THR A 197 -4.15 2.19 -11.13
C THR A 197 -3.10 1.31 -11.79
N ILE A 198 -1.91 1.20 -11.19
CA ILE A 198 -0.82 0.37 -11.71
C ILE A 198 -0.28 -0.55 -10.61
N GLN A 199 -0.39 -1.86 -10.81
CA GLN A 199 0.24 -2.87 -9.96
C GLN A 199 1.47 -3.44 -10.65
N PHE A 200 2.65 -3.25 -10.07
CA PHE A 200 3.90 -3.71 -10.65
C PHE A 200 4.17 -5.18 -10.28
N ASN A 201 4.47 -6.01 -11.27
CA ASN A 201 5.04 -7.36 -11.06
C ASN A 201 6.57 -7.34 -11.15
N ALA A 202 7.15 -6.33 -11.82
CA ALA A 202 8.59 -6.11 -11.83
C ALA A 202 9.14 -5.80 -10.42
N PHE A 203 8.32 -5.24 -9.53
CA PHE A 203 8.69 -4.90 -8.16
C PHE A 203 7.71 -5.54 -7.20
N LEU A 204 8.22 -6.19 -6.15
CA LEU A 204 7.40 -7.02 -5.27
C LEU A 204 7.64 -6.68 -3.81
N GLN A 205 6.61 -6.88 -3.00
CA GLN A 205 6.68 -6.85 -1.54
C GLN A 205 6.38 -8.23 -0.96
N GLN A 206 7.16 -8.64 0.03
CA GLN A 206 6.86 -9.83 0.84
C GLN A 206 6.16 -9.42 2.12
N LYS A 207 4.84 -9.31 2.04
CA LYS A 207 3.98 -9.12 3.21
C LYS A 207 3.85 -10.42 3.98
N ILE A 208 4.03 -10.35 5.31
CA ILE A 208 3.75 -11.49 6.18
C ILE A 208 2.25 -11.56 6.46
N GLN A 209 1.70 -12.78 6.45
CA GLN A 209 0.28 -12.98 6.71
C GLN A 209 -0.06 -12.52 8.12
N THR A 210 -1.01 -11.59 8.22
CA THR A 210 -1.31 -10.86 9.45
C THR A 210 -1.79 -11.76 10.60
N GLN A 211 -2.40 -12.92 10.29
CA GLN A 211 -2.81 -13.93 11.28
C GLN A 211 -1.62 -14.65 11.95
N LYS A 212 -0.40 -14.54 11.41
CA LYS A 212 0.83 -15.12 11.98
C LYS A 212 1.65 -14.12 12.79
N THR A 213 1.25 -12.86 12.83
CA THR A 213 1.92 -11.79 13.57
C THR A 213 1.04 -11.31 14.72
N LYS A 214 1.57 -11.27 15.94
CA LYS A 214 0.88 -10.63 17.08
C LYS A 214 0.85 -9.10 16.87
N GLY A 215 -0.13 -8.42 17.46
CA GLY A 215 -0.31 -6.97 17.29
C GLY A 215 -0.98 -6.55 15.98
N GLY A 216 -1.10 -5.24 15.77
CA GLY A 216 -1.93 -4.61 14.73
C GLY A 216 -3.42 -4.86 14.93
N ASN A 217 -4.24 -4.35 14.02
CA ASN A 217 -5.70 -4.48 14.09
C ASN A 217 -6.23 -5.93 13.97
N THR A 218 -5.35 -6.93 13.90
CA THR A 218 -5.73 -8.33 13.62
C THR A 218 -6.29 -9.05 14.84
N ALA A 219 -5.73 -8.75 16.03
CA ALA A 219 -6.20 -9.33 17.29
C ALA A 219 -7.66 -8.96 17.58
N GLU A 220 -8.09 -7.77 17.17
CA GLU A 220 -9.45 -7.26 17.38
C GLU A 220 -10.45 -7.74 16.31
N PHE A 221 -10.02 -7.95 15.06
CA PHE A 221 -10.96 -8.19 13.95
C PHE A 221 -11.22 -9.67 13.59
N TYR A 222 -10.19 -10.52 13.59
CA TYR A 222 -10.31 -11.83 12.90
C TYR A 222 -10.50 -13.03 13.82
N ALA A 223 -10.19 -12.91 15.11
CA ALA A 223 -10.16 -14.05 16.03
C ALA A 223 -11.55 -14.60 16.39
N LYS A 224 -12.62 -13.78 16.30
CA LYS A 224 -14.00 -14.19 16.65
C LYS A 224 -14.98 -14.13 15.46
N GLU A 225 -14.85 -13.13 14.58
CA GLU A 225 -15.83 -12.85 13.51
C GLU A 225 -15.41 -13.35 12.12
N GLY A 226 -14.19 -13.90 12.01
CA GLY A 226 -13.64 -14.39 10.75
C GLY A 226 -13.48 -13.29 9.70
N THR A 227 -13.88 -13.57 8.45
CA THR A 227 -13.71 -12.66 7.30
C THR A 227 -15.04 -12.17 6.72
N TYR A 228 -16.15 -12.47 7.39
CA TYR A 228 -17.50 -12.14 6.95
C TYR A 228 -17.72 -10.63 6.93
N ASN A 229 -17.56 -9.93 8.07
CA ASN A 229 -17.81 -8.48 8.19
C ASN A 229 -16.97 -7.67 7.19
N LYS A 230 -15.69 -8.02 7.08
CA LYS A 230 -14.79 -7.48 6.04
C LYS A 230 -15.35 -7.64 4.63
N SER A 231 -15.86 -8.82 4.30
CA SER A 231 -16.37 -9.11 2.96
C SER A 231 -17.74 -8.48 2.70
N LYS A 232 -18.59 -8.41 3.74
CA LYS A 232 -19.90 -7.78 3.69
C LYS A 232 -19.78 -6.28 3.41
N MET A 233 -18.93 -5.58 4.19
CA MET A 233 -18.66 -4.16 4.01
C MET A 233 -18.18 -3.84 2.58
N GLN A 234 -17.27 -4.66 2.02
CA GLN A 234 -16.82 -4.49 0.63
C GLN A 234 -17.97 -4.60 -0.39
N VAL A 235 -18.90 -5.53 -0.16
CA VAL A 235 -20.08 -5.71 -1.02
C VAL A 235 -21.05 -4.54 -0.88
N GLU A 236 -21.24 -4.02 0.33
CA GLU A 236 -22.12 -2.88 0.59
C GLU A 236 -21.56 -1.56 0.05
N MET A 237 -20.23 -1.36 0.09
CA MET A 237 -19.58 -0.18 -0.50
C MET A 237 -19.64 -0.16 -2.04
N HIS A 238 -19.61 -1.34 -2.66
CA HIS A 238 -19.51 -1.49 -4.13
C HIS A 238 -20.41 -2.62 -4.66
N PRO A 239 -21.74 -2.55 -4.46
CA PRO A 239 -22.66 -3.65 -4.77
C PRO A 239 -22.79 -3.90 -6.27
N ASP A 240 -22.48 -2.91 -7.09
CA ASP A 240 -22.49 -2.95 -8.55
C ASP A 240 -21.40 -3.87 -9.14
N ILE A 241 -20.31 -4.10 -8.41
CA ILE A 241 -19.14 -4.86 -8.91
C ILE A 241 -18.59 -5.86 -7.89
N SER A 242 -19.16 -5.93 -6.70
CA SER A 242 -18.72 -6.82 -5.62
C SER A 242 -19.83 -7.80 -5.25
N ARG A 243 -19.44 -9.04 -4.93
CA ARG A 243 -20.37 -10.06 -4.42
C ARG A 243 -19.70 -10.96 -3.40
N MET A 244 -20.50 -11.58 -2.54
CA MET A 244 -20.00 -12.60 -1.63
C MET A 244 -19.62 -13.88 -2.40
N THR A 245 -18.59 -14.56 -1.92
CA THR A 245 -18.10 -15.84 -2.44
C THR A 245 -17.45 -16.65 -1.32
N TYR A 246 -17.18 -17.93 -1.56
CA TYR A 246 -16.32 -18.74 -0.69
C TYR A 246 -15.00 -19.01 -1.40
N ARG A 247 -13.86 -18.64 -0.79
CA ARG A 247 -12.51 -18.86 -1.35
C ARG A 247 -11.50 -19.03 -0.23
N PHE A 248 -10.42 -19.77 -0.50
CA PHE A 248 -9.35 -20.02 0.48
C PHE A 248 -9.86 -20.60 1.81
N GLY A 249 -10.91 -21.44 1.75
CA GLY A 249 -11.51 -22.06 2.93
C GLY A 249 -12.29 -21.11 3.85
N ARG A 250 -12.73 -19.94 3.36
CA ARG A 250 -13.51 -18.97 4.16
C ARG A 250 -14.44 -18.11 3.29
N VAL A 251 -15.38 -17.44 3.95
CA VAL A 251 -16.20 -16.39 3.33
C VAL A 251 -15.29 -15.26 2.83
N HIS A 252 -15.50 -14.80 1.59
CA HIS A 252 -14.69 -13.78 0.97
C HIS A 252 -15.53 -12.93 0.00
N HIS A 253 -15.13 -11.70 -0.28
CA HIS A 253 -15.70 -10.94 -1.39
C HIS A 253 -15.00 -11.27 -2.72
N TYR A 254 -15.73 -11.17 -3.83
CA TYR A 254 -15.19 -11.12 -5.18
C TYR A 254 -15.49 -9.73 -5.75
N VAL A 255 -14.53 -9.14 -6.47
CA VAL A 255 -14.69 -7.85 -7.17
C VAL A 255 -14.41 -8.07 -8.65
N ASP A 256 -15.32 -7.58 -9.49
CA ASP A 256 -15.19 -7.61 -10.94
C ASP A 256 -14.50 -6.35 -11.49
N TYR A 257 -13.23 -6.50 -11.88
CA TYR A 257 -12.45 -5.41 -12.48
C TYR A 257 -12.58 -5.31 -14.01
N ARG A 258 -13.33 -6.21 -14.67
CA ARG A 258 -13.37 -6.29 -16.14
C ARG A 258 -13.84 -4.98 -16.77
N GLY A 259 -14.80 -4.30 -16.15
CA GLY A 259 -15.33 -3.02 -16.63
C GLY A 259 -14.29 -1.90 -16.71
N PHE A 260 -13.21 -1.97 -15.94
CA PHE A 260 -12.14 -0.95 -15.93
C PHE A 260 -11.04 -1.21 -16.96
N LYS A 261 -11.08 -2.35 -17.68
CA LYS A 261 -10.12 -2.62 -18.78
C LYS A 261 -10.22 -1.62 -19.93
N LYS A 262 -11.31 -0.86 -20.02
CA LYS A 262 -11.49 0.22 -21.01
C LYS A 262 -10.68 1.47 -20.68
N LEU A 263 -10.32 1.69 -19.41
CA LEU A 263 -9.44 2.79 -19.02
C LEU A 263 -8.03 2.53 -19.56
N ARG A 264 -7.47 3.54 -20.22
CA ARG A 264 -6.12 3.50 -20.79
C ARG A 264 -5.25 4.52 -20.09
N LEU A 265 -3.98 4.18 -19.91
CA LEU A 265 -2.98 5.14 -19.45
C LEU A 265 -2.82 6.23 -20.52
N ARG A 266 -2.79 7.49 -20.09
CA ARG A 266 -2.64 8.66 -20.95
C ARG A 266 -1.33 9.34 -20.61
N LEU A 267 -0.40 9.36 -21.56
CA LEU A 267 0.87 10.05 -21.42
C LEU A 267 0.60 11.56 -21.27
N LYS A 268 1.42 12.24 -20.47
CA LYS A 268 1.45 13.71 -20.48
C LYS A 268 1.92 14.20 -21.85
N GLU A 269 1.38 15.32 -22.32
CA GLU A 269 1.68 15.84 -23.66
C GLU A 269 3.17 16.10 -23.87
N ASP A 270 3.85 16.66 -22.85
CA ASP A 270 5.26 17.04 -22.93
C ASP A 270 6.24 15.96 -22.42
N ILE A 271 5.82 14.69 -22.34
CA ILE A 271 6.72 13.64 -21.81
C ILE A 271 7.69 13.13 -22.88
N GLU A 272 8.97 13.39 -22.67
CA GLU A 272 10.02 12.73 -23.44
C GLU A 272 10.27 11.31 -22.90
N LEU A 273 10.06 10.31 -23.75
CA LEU A 273 10.36 8.93 -23.43
C LEU A 273 11.77 8.59 -23.92
N PRO A 274 12.74 8.36 -23.01
CA PRO A 274 14.10 8.03 -23.42
C PRO A 274 14.12 6.72 -24.20
N ALA A 275 14.94 6.67 -25.25
CA ALA A 275 15.16 5.46 -26.02
C ALA A 275 15.98 4.44 -25.20
N GLY A 276 15.62 3.16 -25.30
CA GLY A 276 16.33 2.06 -24.65
C GLY A 276 15.92 1.80 -23.20
N THR A 277 16.72 0.98 -22.52
CA THR A 277 16.48 0.58 -21.13
C THR A 277 17.34 1.44 -20.20
N ASN A 278 16.70 2.11 -19.23
CA ASN A 278 17.40 2.70 -18.09
C ASN A 278 17.33 1.73 -16.90
N ASP A 279 18.46 1.15 -16.52
CA ASP A 279 18.56 0.22 -15.40
C ASP A 279 18.76 0.92 -14.04
N TYR A 280 18.78 2.25 -14.00
CA TYR A 280 18.95 3.06 -12.77
C TYR A 280 20.21 2.68 -11.98
N GLY A 281 21.25 2.20 -12.66
CA GLY A 281 22.49 1.72 -12.04
C GLY A 281 22.35 0.42 -11.25
N MET A 282 21.22 -0.30 -11.34
CA MET A 282 21.05 -1.59 -10.67
C MET A 282 22.03 -2.63 -11.22
N VAL A 283 22.72 -3.31 -10.31
CA VAL A 283 23.65 -4.41 -10.61
C VAL A 283 23.25 -5.68 -9.85
N LEU A 284 23.45 -6.84 -10.47
CA LEU A 284 23.19 -8.13 -9.82
C LEU A 284 24.45 -8.60 -9.08
N HIS A 285 24.37 -8.63 -7.75
CA HIS A 285 25.42 -9.25 -6.93
C HIS A 285 25.13 -10.74 -6.74
N ILE A 286 26.03 -11.58 -7.23
CA ILE A 286 26.00 -13.02 -6.99
C ILE A 286 26.91 -13.26 -5.78
N LYS A 287 26.35 -13.73 -4.66
CA LYS A 287 27.17 -14.23 -3.56
C LYS A 287 27.83 -15.53 -4.03
N SER A 288 29.16 -15.51 -4.07
CA SER A 288 30.02 -16.70 -4.20
C SER A 288 29.80 -17.67 -3.05
#